data_AF-M1EN88-F1
#
_entry.id   AF-M1EN88-F1
#
_cell.length_a   1.000
_cell.length_b   1.000
_cell.length_c   1.000
_cell.angle_alpha   90.00
_cell.angle_beta   90.00
_cell.angle_gamma   90.00
#
_symmetry.space_group_name_H-M   'P 1'
#
loop_
_entity.id
_entity.type
_entity.pdbx_description
1 polymer ?
#
loop_
_entity_poly.entity_id
_entity_poly.type
_entity_poly.pdbx_seq_one_letter_code
_entity_poly.pdbx_strand_id
1 'polypeptide(L)'
;QMFLNDYKEVPFEALTYLTGECNYGGRVTDDKDRRLLLSLLSTFYCKEIEEDHYCLAPGDIYHVPPHGPYQSYIDYLRNLPITAHPEVFGLHENADITKDNQET
;
A
#
# COMPACT_ATOMS: atom_id res chain seq x y z
N GLN A 1 -11.51 -21.71 3.54
CA GLN A 1 -12.43 -21.23 2.50
C GLN A 1 -12.47 -19.72 2.65
N MET A 2 -12.09 -18.98 1.59
CA MET A 2 -11.69 -17.58 1.69
C MET A 2 -12.92 -16.67 1.60
N PHE A 3 -13.17 -15.90 2.66
CA PHE A 3 -14.32 -14.98 2.84
C PHE A 3 -14.63 -14.10 1.61
N LEU A 4 -13.62 -13.76 0.81
CA LEU A 4 -13.77 -12.88 -0.35
C LEU A 4 -14.44 -13.54 -1.57
N ASN A 5 -14.37 -14.87 -1.69
CA ASN A 5 -14.92 -15.58 -2.86
C ASN A 5 -16.46 -15.70 -2.84
N ASP A 6 -17.08 -15.36 -1.72
CA ASP A 6 -18.54 -15.42 -1.53
C ASP A 6 -19.24 -14.10 -1.93
N TYR A 7 -18.47 -13.05 -2.23
CA TYR A 7 -18.98 -11.74 -2.64
C TYR A 7 -18.91 -11.57 -4.16
N LYS A 8 -19.91 -10.89 -4.74
CA LYS A 8 -19.93 -10.54 -6.17
C LYS A 8 -18.94 -9.44 -6.53
N GLU A 9 -18.64 -8.57 -5.57
CA GLU A 9 -17.72 -7.45 -5.69
C GLU A 9 -16.75 -7.51 -4.49
N VAL A 10 -15.56 -6.95 -4.64
CA VAL A 10 -14.58 -6.91 -3.55
C VAL A 10 -15.12 -6.05 -2.40
N PRO A 11 -15.25 -6.57 -1.17
CA PRO A 11 -15.83 -5.84 -0.04
C PRO A 11 -14.79 -4.91 0.62
N PHE A 12 -14.39 -3.83 -0.06
CA PHE A 12 -13.33 -2.91 0.39
C PHE A 12 -13.58 -2.29 1.78
N GLU A 13 -14.82 -1.97 2.12
CA GLU A 13 -15.17 -1.46 3.46
C GLU A 13 -14.86 -2.50 4.55
N ALA A 14 -15.19 -3.77 4.30
CA ALA A 14 -14.89 -4.86 5.22
C ALA A 14 -13.38 -5.11 5.34
N LEU A 15 -12.64 -5.03 4.22
CA LEU A 15 -11.18 -5.13 4.21
C LEU A 15 -10.51 -4.01 5.01
N THR A 16 -11.01 -2.78 4.84
CA THR A 16 -10.54 -1.59 5.57
C THR A 16 -10.81 -1.74 7.06
N TYR A 17 -12.02 -2.16 7.45
CA TYR A 17 -12.36 -2.39 8.85
C TYR A 17 -11.49 -3.51 9.46
N LEU A 18 -11.39 -4.66 8.80
CA LEU A 18 -10.61 -5.78 9.32
C LEU A 18 -9.14 -5.42 9.51
N THR A 19 -8.55 -4.70 8.55
CA THR A 19 -7.13 -4.33 8.60
C THR A 19 -6.89 -3.16 9.54
N GLY A 20 -7.67 -2.08 9.38
CA GLY A 20 -7.55 -0.84 10.14
C GLY A 20 -7.94 -1.00 11.61
N GLU A 21 -9.05 -1.65 11.91
CA GLU A 21 -9.57 -1.78 13.28
C GLU A 21 -9.08 -3.05 13.98
N CYS A 22 -9.25 -4.20 13.33
CA CYS A 22 -9.02 -5.48 14.00
C CYS A 22 -7.55 -5.89 14.02
N ASN A 23 -6.81 -5.73 12.92
CA ASN A 23 -5.42 -6.16 12.83
C ASN A 23 -4.46 -5.13 13.47
N TYR A 24 -4.56 -3.87 13.05
CA TYR A 24 -3.64 -2.81 13.47
C TYR A 24 -4.25 -1.84 14.50
N GLY A 25 -5.56 -1.60 14.48
CA GLY A 25 -6.21 -0.54 15.25
C GLY A 25 -6.13 -0.65 16.77
N GLY A 26 -5.98 -1.86 17.31
CA GLY A 26 -5.73 -2.07 18.74
C GLY A 26 -4.32 -1.67 19.21
N ARG A 27 -3.37 -1.48 18.28
CA ARG A 27 -1.99 -1.06 18.55
C ARG A 27 -1.76 0.42 18.24
N VAL A 28 -2.59 1.00 17.37
CA VAL A 28 -2.51 2.39 16.96
C VAL A 28 -3.50 3.21 17.78
N THR A 29 -3.02 3.73 18.91
CA THR A 29 -3.85 4.42 19.91
C THR A 29 -3.91 5.93 19.73
N ASP A 30 -2.95 6.53 19.02
CA ASP A 30 -2.99 7.97 18.71
C ASP A 30 -3.94 8.25 17.55
N ASP A 31 -4.77 9.29 17.70
CA ASP A 31 -5.80 9.65 16.71
C ASP A 31 -5.20 10.01 15.34
N LYS A 32 -4.02 10.64 15.31
CA LYS A 32 -3.36 11.02 14.06
C LYS A 32 -2.73 9.81 13.38
N ASP A 33 -2.13 8.91 14.14
CA ASP A 33 -1.60 7.66 13.59
C ASP A 33 -2.72 6.77 13.07
N ARG A 34 -3.87 6.75 13.74
CA ARG A 34 -5.08 6.06 13.28
C ARG A 34 -5.62 6.67 11.99
N ARG A 35 -5.68 8.00 11.90
CA ARG A 35 -6.05 8.70 10.67
C ARG A 35 -5.07 8.37 9.53
N LEU A 36 -3.76 8.40 9.81
CA LEU A 36 -2.73 8.06 8.84
C LEU A 36 -2.88 6.61 8.34
N LEU A 37 -3.10 5.66 9.23
CA LEU A 37 -3.35 4.26 8.89
C LEU A 37 -4.53 4.11 7.93
N LEU A 38 -5.67 4.75 8.24
CA LEU A 38 -6.85 4.68 7.37
C LEU A 38 -6.61 5.37 6.02
N SER A 39 -5.90 6.50 6.00
CA SER A 39 -5.48 7.15 4.75
C SER A 39 -4.59 6.25 3.91
N LEU A 40 -3.63 5.54 4.51
CA LEU A 40 -2.78 4.59 3.80
C LEU A 40 -3.61 3.41 3.26
N LEU A 41 -4.51 2.84 4.05
CA LEU A 41 -5.36 1.74 3.58
C LEU A 41 -6.25 2.16 2.40
N SER A 42 -6.70 3.41 2.37
CA SER A 42 -7.55 3.93 1.28
C SER A 42 -6.86 3.94 -0.09
N THR A 43 -5.52 3.91 -0.15
CA THR A 43 -4.80 3.81 -1.42
C THR A 43 -4.77 2.38 -1.98
N PHE A 44 -5.01 1.37 -1.15
CA PHE A 44 -4.98 -0.05 -1.57
C PHE A 44 -6.36 -0.69 -1.58
N TYR A 45 -7.24 -0.30 -0.67
CA TYR A 45 -8.62 -0.79 -0.58
C TYR A 45 -9.58 0.21 -1.22
N CYS A 46 -9.36 0.48 -2.50
CA CYS A 46 -10.19 1.33 -3.35
C CYS A 46 -10.56 0.57 -4.62
N LYS A 47 -11.58 1.04 -5.35
CA LYS A 47 -12.05 0.36 -6.56
C LYS A 47 -11.06 0.51 -7.72
N GLU A 48 -10.35 1.63 -7.72
CA GLU A 48 -9.34 2.00 -8.70
C GLU A 48 -8.16 1.02 -8.69
N ILE A 49 -7.92 0.28 -7.59
CA ILE A 49 -6.89 -0.77 -7.52
C ILE A 49 -7.11 -1.91 -8.54
N GLU A 50 -8.35 -2.06 -9.02
CA GLU A 50 -8.72 -3.05 -10.03
C GLU A 50 -8.43 -2.58 -11.46
N GLU A 51 -8.04 -1.32 -11.64
CA GLU A 51 -7.62 -0.78 -12.94
C GLU A 51 -6.28 -1.37 -13.37
N ASP A 52 -6.14 -1.64 -14.68
CA ASP A 52 -4.87 -2.06 -15.24
C ASP A 52 -3.81 -0.98 -14.97
N HIS A 53 -2.67 -1.40 -14.42
CA HIS A 53 -1.52 -0.51 -14.18
C HIS A 53 -1.79 0.61 -13.16
N TYR A 54 -2.63 0.38 -12.15
CA TYR A 54 -2.83 1.33 -11.05
C TYR A 54 -1.52 1.71 -10.36
N CYS A 55 -1.15 2.99 -10.38
CA CYS A 55 0.08 3.49 -9.76
C CYS A 55 -0.09 3.64 -8.23
N LEU A 56 0.83 3.03 -7.48
CA LEU A 56 0.88 3.07 -6.02
C LEU A 56 1.67 4.27 -5.47
N ALA A 57 2.48 4.90 -6.32
CA ALA A 57 3.27 6.08 -6.02
C ALA A 57 3.37 6.95 -7.29
N PRO A 58 3.80 8.22 -7.18
CA PRO A 58 4.06 9.06 -8.35
C PRO A 58 5.01 8.39 -9.36
N GLY A 59 4.71 8.54 -10.65
CA GLY A 59 5.42 7.90 -11.75
C GLY A 59 4.89 6.51 -12.10
N ASP A 60 5.66 5.77 -12.91
CA ASP A 60 5.21 4.50 -13.51
C ASP A 60 5.93 3.25 -12.96
N ILE A 61 6.91 3.44 -12.05
CA ILE A 61 7.75 2.35 -11.56
C ILE A 61 6.98 1.46 -10.58
N TYR A 62 6.21 2.07 -9.67
CA TYR A 62 5.47 1.38 -8.62
C TYR A 62 3.99 1.33 -8.98
N HIS A 63 3.57 0.27 -9.66
CA HIS A 63 2.17 0.01 -10.02
C HIS A 63 1.75 -1.41 -9.63
N VAL A 64 0.45 -1.70 -9.71
CA VAL A 64 -0.09 -3.05 -9.54
C VAL A 64 0.23 -3.86 -10.81
N PRO A 65 1.07 -4.93 -10.72
CA PRO A 65 1.38 -5.74 -11.88
C PRO A 65 0.14 -6.53 -12.35
N PRO A 66 0.02 -6.81 -13.66
CA PRO A 66 -1.11 -7.55 -14.20
C PRO A 66 -1.24 -8.93 -13.59
N HIS A 67 -2.47 -9.46 -13.55
CA HIS A 67 -2.70 -10.80 -13.04
C HIS A 67 -1.92 -11.84 -13.84
N GLY A 68 -1.18 -12.70 -13.15
CA GLY A 68 -0.25 -13.62 -13.78
C GLY A 68 0.23 -14.74 -12.88
N PRO A 69 1.15 -15.58 -13.38
CA PRO A 69 1.77 -16.62 -12.56
C PRO A 69 2.60 -15.98 -11.43
N TYR A 70 2.77 -16.70 -10.32
CA TYR A 70 3.60 -16.26 -9.18
C TYR A 70 4.95 -15.64 -9.61
N GLN A 71 5.61 -16.25 -10.60
CA GLN A 71 6.92 -15.80 -11.08
C GLN A 71 6.89 -14.39 -11.69
N SER A 72 5.80 -13.97 -12.34
CA SER A 72 5.72 -12.63 -12.93
C SER A 72 5.73 -11.54 -11.86
N TYR A 73 5.09 -11.78 -10.71
CA TYR A 73 5.16 -10.87 -9.57
C TYR A 73 6.58 -10.77 -9.01
N ILE A 74 7.28 -11.90 -8.91
CA ILE A 74 8.67 -11.93 -8.42
C ILE A 74 9.60 -11.18 -9.37
N ASP A 75 9.45 -11.37 -10.68
CA ASP A 75 10.28 -10.69 -11.67
C ASP A 75 10.01 -9.19 -11.70
N TYR A 76 8.75 -8.76 -11.53
CA TYR A 76 8.40 -7.35 -11.32
C TYR A 76 9.10 -6.77 -10.08
N LEU A 77 8.97 -7.43 -8.92
CA LEU A 77 9.59 -6.96 -7.66
C LEU A 77 11.12 -6.86 -7.77
N ARG A 78 11.78 -7.77 -8.50
CA ARG A 78 13.24 -7.73 -8.72
C ARG A 78 13.71 -6.57 -9.56
N ASN A 79 12.84 -6.01 -10.40
CA ASN A 79 13.16 -4.86 -11.25
C ASN A 79 12.92 -3.52 -10.53
N LEU A 80 12.32 -3.53 -9.34
CA LEU A 80 12.14 -2.31 -8.56
C LEU A 80 13.49 -1.77 -8.03
N PRO A 81 13.61 -0.44 -7.86
CA PRO A 81 14.81 0.17 -7.28
C PRO A 81 15.14 -0.41 -5.89
N ILE A 82 16.42 -0.70 -5.65
CA ILE A 82 16.92 -1.18 -4.34
C ILE A 82 16.68 -0.12 -3.26
N THR A 83 16.87 1.15 -3.61
CA THR A 83 16.57 2.29 -2.75
C THR A 83 15.25 2.90 -3.20
N ALA A 84 14.23 2.83 -2.35
CA ALA A 84 12.93 3.43 -2.61
C ALA A 84 12.94 4.92 -2.25
N HIS A 85 12.33 5.75 -3.10
CA HIS A 85 12.11 7.17 -2.83
C HIS A 85 11.02 7.35 -1.73
N PRO A 86 11.07 8.40 -0.89
CA PRO A 86 10.12 8.64 0.20
C PRO A 86 8.65 8.60 -0.22
N GLU A 87 8.36 9.04 -1.44
CA GLU A 87 7.00 9.09 -1.98
C GLU A 87 6.34 7.71 -2.07
N VAL A 88 7.13 6.64 -2.21
CA VAL A 88 6.62 5.25 -2.18
C VAL A 88 5.96 4.92 -0.83
N PHE A 89 6.39 5.61 0.23
CA PHE A 89 5.83 5.49 1.57
C PHE A 89 4.80 6.59 1.89
N GLY A 90 4.40 7.39 0.89
CA GLY A 90 3.51 8.55 1.08
C GLY A 90 4.19 9.74 1.79
N LEU A 91 5.53 9.80 1.77
CA LEU A 91 6.31 10.86 2.39
C LEU A 91 6.82 11.86 1.35
N HIS A 92 7.10 13.08 1.81
CA HIS A 92 7.72 14.12 0.99
C HIS A 92 9.21 13.82 0.75
N GLU A 93 9.78 14.23 -0.39
CA GLU A 93 11.20 14.03 -0.77
C GLU A 93 12.20 14.43 0.33
N ASN A 94 11.94 15.54 1.04
CA ASN A 94 12.72 16.01 2.20
C ASN A 94 12.87 14.99 3.36
N ALA A 95 12.09 13.91 3.39
CA ALA A 95 12.26 12.85 4.39
C ALA A 95 13.62 12.15 4.26
N ASP A 96 14.15 12.00 3.04
CA ASP A 96 15.49 11.41 2.82
C ASP A 96 16.59 12.28 3.43
N ILE A 97 16.52 13.60 3.25
CA ILE A 97 17.48 14.55 3.83
C ILE A 97 17.53 14.41 5.36
N THR A 98 16.36 14.24 5.99
CA THR A 98 16.26 14.11 7.45
C THR A 98 16.87 12.80 7.93
N LYS A 99 16.64 11.71 7.19
CA LYS A 99 17.22 10.40 7.46
C LYS A 99 18.75 10.44 7.36
N ASP A 100 19.29 10.95 6.25
CA ASP A 100 20.74 10.97 5.99
C ASP A 100 21.50 11.85 7.00
N ASN A 101 20.89 12.97 7.43
CA ASN A 101 21.45 13.83 8.47
C ASN A 101 21.48 13.18 9.87
N GLN A 102 20.64 12.16 10.12
CA GLN A 102 20.62 11.42 11.40
C GLN A 102 21.55 10.20 11.38
N GLU A 103 21.92 9.71 10.20
CA GLU A 103 22.89 8.62 10.02
C GLU A 103 24.36 9.12 10.01
N THR A 104 24.58 10.45 10.03
CA THR A 104 25.89 11.10 10.14
C THR A 104 26.19 11.54 11.58
#